data_AF-A0AAE6MKF6-F1
#
_entry.id   AF-A0AAE6MKF6-F1
#
_cell.length_a   1.000
_cell.length_b   1.000
_cell.length_c   1.000
_cell.angle_alpha   90.00
_cell.angle_beta   90.00
_cell.angle_gamma   90.00
#
_symmetry.space_group_name_H-M   'P 1'
#
loop_
_entity.id
_entity.type
_entity.pdbx_description
1 polymer ?
#
loop_
_entity_poly.entity_id
_entity_poly.type
_entity_poly.pdbx_seq_one_letter_code
_entity_poly.pdbx_strand_id
1 'polypeptide(L)' 'MKITSIILSVLGAASIIAGLLLFRNLNTVNPFDSHPWSININGIRSFPWPVFGGAVLLSLGVIFNMATWEQPKGRRF' A
#
# COMPACT_ATOMS: atom_id res chain seq x y z
N MET A 1 10.70 17.29 7.88
CA MET A 1 9.87 16.11 7.52
C MET A 1 9.30 16.14 6.08
N LYS A 2 9.44 17.24 5.31
CA LYS A 2 8.94 17.31 3.92
C LYS A 2 9.55 16.25 3.00
N ILE A 3 10.87 16.06 3.03
CA ILE A 3 11.57 15.05 2.20
C ILE A 3 11.04 13.65 2.51
N THR A 4 10.91 13.30 3.80
CA THR A 4 10.36 12.02 4.25
C THR A 4 8.92 11.81 3.75
N SER A 5 8.06 12.85 3.81
CA SER A 5 6.68 12.75 3.30
C SER A 5 6.62 12.48 1.80
N ILE A 6 7.52 13.10 1.02
CA ILE A 6 7.61 12.92 -0.43
C ILE A 6 8.07 11.50 -0.74
N ILE A 7 9.13 11.02 -0.06
CA ILE A 7 9.64 9.66 -0.25
C ILE A 7 8.58 8.61 0.07
N LEU A 8 7.87 8.75 1.20
CA LEU A 8 6.81 7.83 1.59
C LEU A 8 5.65 7.80 0.60
N SER A 9 5.25 8.97 0.09
CA SER A 9 4.17 9.08 -0.90
C SER A 9 4.56 8.45 -2.24
N VAL A 10 5.79 8.72 -2.72
CA VAL A 10 6.31 8.19 -3.99
C VAL A 10 6.50 6.66 -3.91
N LEU A 11 7.11 6.15 -2.84
CA LEU A 11 7.28 4.71 -2.64
C LEU A 11 5.94 4.00 -2.46
N GLY A 12 4.99 4.62 -1.72
CA GLY A 12 3.64 4.08 -1.57
C GLY A 12 2.91 3.94 -2.89
N ALA A 13 2.93 4.98 -3.72
CA ALA A 13 2.33 4.96 -5.06
C ALA A 13 2.98 3.92 -5.97
N ALA A 14 4.32 3.85 -5.99
CA ALA A 14 5.06 2.86 -6.77
C ALA A 14 4.73 1.41 -6.35
N SER A 15 4.62 1.16 -5.04
CA SER A 15 4.28 -0.17 -4.49
C SER A 15 2.85 -0.59 -4.86
N ILE A 16 1.89 0.35 -4.87
CA ILE A 16 0.52 0.08 -5.33
C ILE A 16 0.52 -0.30 -6.81
N ILE A 17 1.20 0.48 -7.67
CA ILE A 17 1.27 0.19 -9.11
C ILE A 17 1.91 -1.17 -9.36
N ALA A 18 3.03 -1.47 -8.69
CA ALA A 18 3.69 -2.77 -8.78
C ALA A 18 2.77 -3.93 -8.31
N GLY A 19 2.05 -3.73 -7.21
CA GLY A 19 1.06 -4.68 -6.72
C GLY A 19 -0.08 -4.93 -7.71
N LEU A 20 -0.62 -3.88 -8.33
CA LEU A 20 -1.68 -4.04 -9.33
C LEU A 20 -1.21 -4.82 -10.57
N LEU A 21 0.04 -4.62 -10.99
CA LEU A 21 0.62 -5.35 -12.11
C LEU A 21 0.88 -6.83 -11.78
N LEU A 22 1.37 -7.13 -10.58
CA LEU A 22 1.67 -8.49 -10.14
C LEU A 22 0.42 -9.34 -9.90
N PHE A 23 -0.70 -8.71 -9.54
CA PHE A 23 -1.92 -9.41 -9.14
C PHE A 23 -3.03 -9.42 -10.22
N ARG A 24 -2.74 -8.94 -11.43
CA ARG A 24 -3.71 -8.86 -12.53
C ARG A 24 -4.15 -10.23 -13.07
N ASN A 25 -3.27 -11.22 -13.05
CA ASN A 25 -3.48 -12.54 -13.65
C ASN A 25 -3.50 -13.64 -12.57
N LEU A 26 -4.34 -13.49 -11.56
CA LEU A 26 -4.53 -14.54 -10.56
C LEU A 26 -5.62 -15.50 -10.98
N ASN A 27 -5.44 -16.78 -10.63
CA ASN A 27 -6.49 -17.77 -10.79
C ASN A 27 -7.63 -17.44 -9.82
N THR A 28 -8.80 -17.15 -10.36
CA THR A 28 -10.03 -16.92 -9.60
C THR A 28 -10.86 -18.20 -9.65
N VAL A 29 -11.07 -18.84 -8.50
CA VAL A 29 -12.04 -19.94 -8.41
C VAL A 29 -13.38 -19.37 -7.98
N ASN A 30 -14.44 -19.96 -8.51
CA ASN A 30 -15.81 -19.52 -8.29
C ASN A 30 -16.14 -19.60 -6.77
N PRO A 31 -16.59 -18.51 -6.12
CA PRO A 31 -16.90 -18.51 -4.69
C PRO A 31 -18.02 -19.49 -4.28
N PHE A 32 -18.78 -20.02 -5.23
CA PHE A 32 -19.77 -21.08 -4.99
C PHE A 32 -19.16 -22.48 -4.84
N ASP A 33 -17.88 -22.64 -5.13
CA ASP A 33 -17.18 -23.91 -4.98
C ASP A 33 -16.63 -24.01 -3.55
N SER A 34 -17.41 -24.62 -2.65
CA SER A 34 -17.17 -24.72 -1.20
C SER A 34 -16.00 -25.62 -0.79
N HIS A 35 -15.05 -25.89 -1.70
CA HIS A 35 -13.87 -26.67 -1.37
C HIS A 35 -12.84 -25.82 -0.61
N PRO A 36 -12.41 -26.22 0.60
CA PRO A 36 -11.54 -25.41 1.47
C PRO A 36 -10.16 -25.09 0.88
N TRP A 37 -9.70 -25.83 -0.13
CA TRP A 37 -8.45 -25.53 -0.85
C TRP A 37 -8.51 -24.24 -1.71
N SER A 38 -9.70 -23.74 -2.04
CA SER A 38 -9.89 -22.55 -2.89
C SER A 38 -9.43 -21.25 -2.21
N ILE A 39 -9.22 -21.27 -0.89
CA ILE A 39 -8.79 -20.11 -0.11
C ILE A 39 -7.31 -19.75 -0.41
N ASN A 40 -6.50 -20.69 -0.89
CA ASN A 40 -5.06 -20.48 -1.07
C ASN A 40 -4.50 -20.88 -2.45
N ILE A 41 -5.33 -20.78 -3.50
CA ILE A 41 -4.97 -21.18 -4.88
C ILE A 41 -3.72 -20.45 -5.38
N ASN A 42 -3.52 -19.22 -4.93
CA ASN A 42 -2.41 -18.37 -5.37
C ASN A 42 -1.28 -18.25 -4.31
N GLY A 43 -1.35 -19.03 -3.22
CA GLY A 43 -0.31 -19.07 -2.17
C GLY A 43 -0.05 -17.69 -1.56
N ILE A 44 1.21 -17.24 -1.60
CA ILE A 44 1.62 -15.91 -1.11
C ILE A 44 0.96 -14.74 -1.89
N ARG A 45 0.42 -15.01 -3.08
CA ARG A 45 -0.33 -14.04 -3.88
C ARG A 45 -1.83 -14.04 -3.55
N SER A 46 -2.30 -14.83 -2.59
CA SER A 46 -3.72 -14.80 -2.19
C SER A 46 -4.14 -13.45 -1.59
N PHE A 47 -3.19 -12.63 -1.16
CA PHE A 47 -3.43 -11.26 -0.70
C PHE A 47 -2.45 -10.27 -1.39
N PRO A 48 -2.93 -9.11 -1.90
CA PRO A 48 -2.11 -8.12 -2.57
C PRO A 48 -1.26 -7.30 -1.61
N TRP A 49 -0.30 -7.95 -0.95
CA TRP A 49 0.62 -7.34 0.04
C TRP A 49 1.29 -6.04 -0.43
N PRO A 50 1.77 -5.92 -1.68
CA PRO A 50 2.40 -4.67 -2.14
C PRO A 50 1.41 -3.50 -2.24
N VAL A 51 0.14 -3.80 -2.56
CA VAL A 51 -0.94 -2.78 -2.59
C VAL A 51 -1.26 -2.32 -1.18
N PHE A 52 -1.44 -3.26 -0.24
CA PHE A 52 -1.71 -2.94 1.16
C PHE A 52 -0.57 -2.14 1.80
N GLY A 53 0.68 -2.60 1.68
CA GLY A 53 1.84 -1.89 2.21
C GLY A 53 2.02 -0.52 1.56
N GLY A 54 1.79 -0.42 0.24
CA GLY A 54 1.83 0.85 -0.47
C GLY A 54 0.78 1.85 0.01
N ALA A 55 -0.44 1.39 0.28
CA ALA A 55 -1.51 2.24 0.81
C ALA A 55 -1.17 2.79 2.22
N VAL A 56 -0.55 1.97 3.08
CA VAL A 56 -0.09 2.41 4.41
C VAL A 56 1.00 3.48 4.29
N LEU A 57 2.00 3.26 3.43
CA LEU A 57 3.08 4.23 3.20
C LEU A 57 2.55 5.56 2.64
N LEU A 58 1.61 5.48 1.70
CA LEU A 58 0.99 6.66 1.11
C LEU A 58 0.19 7.45 2.16
N SER A 59 -0.57 6.75 3.01
CA SER A 59 -1.30 7.37 4.12
C SER A 59 -0.37 8.07 5.11
N LEU A 60 0.75 7.44 5.49
CA LEU A 60 1.76 8.06 6.34
C LEU A 60 2.43 9.28 5.68
N GLY A 61 2.70 9.21 4.38
CA GLY A 61 3.21 10.32 3.58
C GLY A 61 2.28 11.53 3.62
N VAL A 62 0.98 11.31 3.45
CA VAL A 62 -0.05 12.36 3.53
C VAL A 62 -0.11 12.96 4.93
N ILE A 63 -0.15 12.13 5.98
CA ILE A 63 -0.19 12.60 7.38
C ILE A 63 1.03 13.46 7.69
N PHE A 64 2.24 13.03 7.32
CA PHE A 64 3.45 13.82 7.55
C PHE A 64 3.52 15.09 6.72
N ASN A 65 2.91 15.11 5.53
CA ASN A 65 2.79 16.33 4.73
C ASN A 65 1.85 17.33 5.42
N MET A 66 0.67 16.88 5.89
CA MET A 66 -0.26 17.72 6.65
C MET A 66 0.39 18.26 7.93
N ALA A 67 1.05 17.40 8.69
CA ALA A 67 1.74 17.78 9.92
C ALA A 67 2.87 18.81 9.69
N THR A 68 3.49 18.85 8.51
CA THR A 68 4.50 19.87 8.19
C THR A 68 3.91 21.23 7.81
N TRP A 69 2.63 21.31 7.47
CA TRP A 69 1.95 22.59 7.22
C TRP A 69 1.52 23.25 8.53
N GLU A 70 1.16 22.45 9.53
CA GLU A 70 0.76 22.91 10.85
C GLU A 70 1.95 23.30 11.75
N GLN A 71 3.19 22.98 11.34
CA GLN A 71 4.39 23.36 12.10
C GLN A 71 4.65 24.88 11.99
N PRO A 72 4.56 25.65 13.10
CA PRO A 72 4.95 27.06 13.09
C PRO A 72 6.44 27.17 12.76
N LYS A 73 6.78 28.01 11.77
CA LYS A 73 8.11 28.16 11.14
C LYS A 73 9.26 28.56 12.08
N GLY A 74 9.11 28.49 13.40
CA GLY A 74 10.08 28.99 14.39
C GLY A 74 10.43 28.05 15.55
N ARG A 75 9.83 26.85 15.70
CA ARG A 75 10.23 25.92 16.78
C ARG A 75 11.43 25.08 16.35
N ARG A 76 12.62 25.63 16.58
CA ARG A 76 13.85 24.84 16.74
C ARG A 76 13.77 24.19 18.12
N PHE A 77 13.67 22.86 18.15
CA PHE A 77 14.11 22.08 19.30
C PHE A 77 15.60 21.81 19.14
#